data_AF-A0AAE3QSC0-F1
#
_entry.id   AF-A0AAE3QSC0-F1
#
_cell.length_a   1.000
_cell.length_b   1.000
_cell.length_c   1.000
_cell.angle_alpha   90.00
_cell.angle_beta   90.00
_cell.angle_gamma   90.00
#
_symmetry.space_group_name_H-M   'P 1'
#
loop_
_entity.id
_entity.type
_entity.pdbx_description
1 polymer ?
#
loop_
_entity_poly.entity_id
_entity_poly.type
_entity_poly.pdbx_seq_one_letter_code
_entity_poly.pdbx_strand_id
1 'polypeptide(L)'
;MINFFKKILGKTDTPVPILKEGSTFIDLIPEKLRVQVFPDRVSTVHGVVHCLTYMTYGLASLGQKELLFSVKTNGAPTKIIQDPLHFFKQVYQLAETGLFVNNGGITMFGDRDLLGWKGIIYSNLNHKRDLKTGHDYLVALLVSKEELEATSDVGYLRILSMLGEMTRFYPSPFWSDINRHPLPIASVIAKSIVSKIQSIILYSSTVTLENNIICWRLSKNSNVTNKVKDKDKPFVVFPSLEKTANACLTLDMTNKEPAAISPDGSDGSKMGACFLIINPEQPQNDTKLVEDGFYIALNSENWQALWLCLTQEQSLFVSSDTQSMNFSVQWV
;
A
#
# COMPACT_ATOMS: atom_id res chain seq x y z
N MET A 1 45.01 10.64 25.05
CA MET A 1 44.30 9.52 24.41
C MET A 1 42.84 9.35 24.91
N ILE A 2 42.19 10.40 25.44
CA ILE A 2 40.79 10.35 25.96
C ILE A 2 39.85 11.33 25.22
N ASN A 3 40.36 12.21 24.34
CA ASN A 3 39.56 13.22 23.65
C ASN A 3 39.29 12.94 22.16
N PHE A 4 39.56 11.73 21.66
CA PHE A 4 39.25 11.36 20.26
C PHE A 4 37.93 10.60 20.10
N PHE A 5 37.35 10.05 21.18
CA PHE A 5 36.11 9.27 21.13
C PHE A 5 34.81 10.09 21.26
N LYS A 6 34.87 11.39 21.59
CA LYS A 6 33.66 12.24 21.67
C LYS A 6 33.17 12.79 20.32
N LYS A 7 33.85 12.47 19.21
CA LYS A 7 33.53 13.02 17.87
C LYS A 7 32.86 12.03 16.92
N ILE A 8 32.58 10.80 17.36
CA ILE A 8 31.87 9.74 16.60
C ILE A 8 30.51 9.40 17.26
N LEU A 9 29.87 10.40 17.86
CA LEU A 9 28.42 10.39 18.08
C LEU A 9 27.91 11.65 17.41
N GLY A 10 27.82 11.59 16.08
CA GLY A 10 26.92 12.49 15.38
C GLY A 10 25.56 12.30 16.03
N LYS A 11 25.08 13.33 16.75
CA LYS A 11 23.64 13.47 16.96
C LYS A 11 23.06 13.38 15.56
N THR A 12 22.42 12.27 15.24
CA THR A 12 21.48 12.25 14.14
C THR A 12 20.51 13.35 14.49
N ASP A 13 20.58 14.48 13.77
CA ASP A 13 19.65 15.57 13.95
C ASP A 13 18.26 14.97 13.72
N THR A 14 17.58 14.65 14.82
CA THR A 14 16.20 14.20 14.77
C THR A 14 15.45 15.33 14.09
N PRO A 15 14.88 15.11 12.90
CA PRO A 15 14.21 16.17 12.16
C PRO A 15 13.21 16.86 13.08
N VAL A 16 13.32 18.18 13.15
CA VAL A 16 12.48 18.98 14.04
C VAL A 16 11.03 18.83 13.57
N PRO A 17 10.11 18.36 14.43
CA PRO A 17 8.70 18.26 14.08
C PRO A 17 8.17 19.61 13.63
N ILE A 18 7.48 19.66 12.50
CA ILE A 18 6.78 20.89 12.10
C ILE A 18 5.55 21.02 12.99
N LEU A 19 5.50 22.10 13.76
CA LEU A 19 4.37 22.43 14.62
C LEU A 19 3.15 22.72 13.74
N LYS A 20 2.14 21.85 13.82
CA LYS A 20 0.80 22.11 13.29
C LYS A 20 0.02 22.92 14.33
N GLU A 21 -0.81 23.84 13.86
CA GLU A 21 -1.67 24.65 14.73
C GLU A 21 -2.60 23.74 15.55
N GLY A 22 -2.76 24.04 16.85
CA GLY A 22 -3.55 23.22 17.77
C GLY A 22 -2.95 21.84 18.06
N SER A 23 -1.66 21.63 17.79
CA SER A 23 -0.99 20.37 18.10
C SER A 23 -0.57 20.25 19.56
N THR A 24 -0.72 19.04 20.09
CA THR A 24 -0.19 18.60 21.39
C THR A 24 0.84 17.52 21.16
N PHE A 25 1.95 17.56 21.88
CA PHE A 25 2.92 16.45 21.90
C PHE A 25 2.74 15.60 23.14
N ILE A 26 2.83 14.29 22.94
CA ILE A 26 2.75 13.30 24.00
C ILE A 26 3.98 12.42 23.92
N ASP A 27 4.81 12.44 24.97
CA ASP A 27 5.93 11.51 25.10
C ASP A 27 5.40 10.15 25.56
N LEU A 28 5.46 9.16 24.67
CA LEU A 28 5.01 7.79 24.96
C LEU A 28 6.10 6.96 25.62
N ILE A 29 7.35 7.20 25.21
CA ILE A 29 8.54 6.65 25.80
C ILE A 29 9.54 7.80 25.91
N PRO A 30 9.93 8.22 27.13
CA PRO A 30 10.79 9.37 27.34
C PRO A 30 12.02 9.33 26.43
N GLU A 31 12.26 10.44 25.72
CA GLU A 31 13.38 10.66 24.79
C GLU A 31 13.46 9.72 23.58
N LYS A 32 12.55 8.76 23.46
CA LYS A 32 12.60 7.68 22.46
C LYS A 32 11.45 7.73 21.46
N LEU A 33 10.24 7.96 21.95
CA LEU A 33 9.03 7.97 21.13
C LEU A 33 8.09 9.07 21.62
N ARG A 34 7.80 10.00 20.72
CA ARG A 34 6.79 11.04 20.90
C ARG A 34 5.76 10.98 19.81
N VAL A 35 4.56 11.47 20.10
CA VAL A 35 3.46 11.57 19.13
C VAL A 35 2.95 12.99 19.11
N GLN A 36 2.86 13.56 17.91
CA GLN A 36 2.13 14.79 17.67
C GLN A 36 0.67 14.45 17.39
N VAL A 37 -0.23 15.05 18.17
CA VAL A 37 -1.67 14.89 18.01
C VAL A 37 -2.26 16.24 17.64
N PHE A 38 -3.03 16.33 16.56
CA PHE A 38 -3.61 17.59 16.11
C PHE A 38 -4.92 17.40 15.35
N PRO A 39 -5.85 18.38 15.43
CA PRO A 39 -7.01 18.42 14.55
C PRO A 39 -6.54 18.62 13.10
N ASP A 40 -7.10 17.85 12.18
CA ASP A 40 -6.80 17.94 10.75
C ASP A 40 -8.08 18.07 9.93
N ARG A 41 -7.94 18.67 8.74
CA ARG A 41 -9.03 18.92 7.80
C ARG A 41 -8.61 18.47 6.42
N VAL A 42 -9.36 17.53 5.86
CA VAL A 42 -9.07 16.93 4.55
C VAL A 42 -10.17 17.34 3.59
N SER A 43 -9.81 18.05 2.52
CA SER A 43 -10.75 18.36 1.44
C SER A 43 -10.96 17.13 0.57
N THR A 44 -12.22 16.76 0.35
CA THR A 44 -12.63 15.71 -0.58
C THR A 44 -13.73 16.24 -1.50
N VAL A 45 -14.09 15.48 -2.53
CA VAL A 45 -15.21 15.82 -3.42
C VAL A 45 -16.57 15.87 -2.71
N HIS A 46 -16.68 15.26 -1.52
CA HIS A 46 -17.89 15.27 -0.68
C HIS A 46 -17.84 16.31 0.44
N GLY A 47 -16.82 17.18 0.44
CA GLY A 47 -16.64 18.23 1.44
C GLY A 47 -15.44 17.99 2.35
N VAL A 48 -15.42 18.67 3.49
CA VAL A 48 -14.30 18.60 4.42
C VAL A 48 -14.51 17.47 5.42
N VAL A 49 -13.54 16.55 5.47
CA VAL A 49 -13.44 15.52 6.50
C VAL A 49 -12.62 16.09 7.66
N HIS A 50 -13.22 16.13 8.85
CA HIS A 50 -12.53 16.46 10.08
C HIS A 50 -11.88 15.20 10.65
N CYS A 51 -10.63 15.31 11.06
CA CYS A 51 -9.86 14.20 11.62
C CYS A 51 -9.15 14.62 12.91
N LEU A 52 -8.87 13.63 13.75
CA LEU A 52 -7.82 13.73 14.76
C LEU A 52 -6.63 12.90 14.26
N THR A 53 -5.52 13.58 13.95
CA THR A 53 -4.32 12.96 13.36
C THR A 53 -3.25 12.76 14.43
N TYR A 54 -2.58 11.62 14.36
CA TYR A 54 -1.45 11.22 15.16
C TYR A 54 -0.25 10.98 14.24
N MET A 55 0.88 11.59 14.55
CA MET A 55 2.14 11.37 13.85
C MET A 55 3.21 10.98 14.86
N THR A 56 3.84 9.83 14.65
CA THR A 56 4.96 9.40 15.49
C THR A 56 6.24 10.12 15.08
N TYR A 57 7.14 10.25 16.06
CA TYR A 57 8.53 10.63 15.88
C TYR A 57 9.39 9.78 16.82
N GLY A 58 10.40 9.10 16.26
CA GLY A 58 11.34 8.26 16.98
C GLY A 58 11.41 6.83 16.46
N LEU A 59 10.41 6.34 15.73
CA LEU A 59 10.44 5.01 15.10
C LEU A 59 11.58 4.90 14.08
N ALA A 60 11.86 5.99 13.35
CA ALA A 60 12.93 6.03 12.36
C ALA A 60 14.31 5.69 12.94
N SER A 61 14.55 5.97 14.23
CA SER A 61 15.80 5.63 14.92
C SER A 61 16.04 4.11 15.03
N LEU A 62 14.98 3.31 14.92
CA LEU A 62 15.02 1.84 14.92
C LEU A 62 14.98 1.25 13.51
N GLY A 63 14.94 2.08 12.45
CA GLY A 63 14.73 1.64 11.07
C GLY A 63 13.27 1.41 10.68
N GLN A 64 12.32 1.63 11.60
CA GLN A 64 10.89 1.59 11.34
C GLN A 64 10.42 2.93 10.75
N LYS A 65 9.68 2.92 9.64
CA LYS A 65 9.04 4.14 9.13
C LYS A 65 8.10 4.74 10.18
N GLU A 66 8.04 6.06 10.24
CA GLU A 66 7.11 6.74 11.13
C GLU A 66 5.67 6.40 10.73
N LEU A 67 4.74 6.45 11.69
CA LEU A 67 3.35 6.13 11.48
C LEU A 67 2.49 7.39 11.50
N LEU A 68 1.56 7.43 10.56
CA LEU A 68 0.48 8.39 10.50
C LEU A 68 -0.82 7.63 10.69
N PHE A 69 -1.58 8.03 11.70
CA PHE A 69 -2.91 7.48 11.98
C PHE A 69 -3.89 8.64 12.09
N SER A 70 -4.95 8.62 11.30
CA SER A 70 -5.99 9.66 11.38
C SER A 70 -7.34 8.99 11.62
N VAL A 71 -8.14 9.52 12.53
CA VAL A 71 -9.51 9.05 12.78
C VAL A 71 -10.46 10.17 12.40
N LYS A 72 -11.47 9.86 11.58
CA LYS A 72 -12.53 10.81 11.23
C LYS A 72 -13.34 11.15 12.48
N THR A 73 -13.66 12.44 12.64
CA THR A 73 -14.42 12.98 13.76
C THR A 73 -15.65 13.73 13.25
N ASN A 74 -16.69 13.79 14.09
CA ASN A 74 -17.89 14.59 13.81
C ASN A 74 -17.63 16.04 14.23
N GLY A 75 -16.81 16.74 13.44
CA GLY A 75 -16.39 18.13 13.72
C GLY A 75 -15.05 18.22 14.45
N ALA A 76 -14.81 19.37 15.10
CA ALA A 76 -13.55 19.63 15.79
C ALA A 76 -13.37 18.66 16.99
N PRO A 77 -12.27 17.88 17.04
CA PRO A 77 -12.04 16.95 18.13
C PRO A 77 -11.87 17.69 19.46
N THR A 78 -12.60 17.25 20.50
CA THR A 78 -12.56 17.86 21.84
C THR A 78 -11.69 17.08 22.81
N LYS A 79 -11.34 15.83 22.50
CA LYS A 79 -10.53 14.94 23.37
C LYS A 79 -9.60 14.06 22.55
N ILE A 80 -8.42 13.79 23.11
CA ILE A 80 -7.44 12.86 22.55
C ILE A 80 -7.91 11.42 22.80
N ILE A 81 -7.94 10.62 21.72
CA ILE A 81 -8.25 9.19 21.78
C ILE A 81 -6.98 8.45 22.19
N GLN A 82 -7.04 7.67 23.25
CA GLN A 82 -5.85 7.05 23.87
C GLN A 82 -5.39 5.78 23.17
N ASP A 83 -6.32 5.03 22.56
CA ASP A 83 -6.08 3.76 21.90
C ASP A 83 -4.88 3.79 20.91
N PRO A 84 -4.78 4.76 19.97
CA PRO A 84 -3.63 4.85 19.07
C PRO A 84 -2.29 5.02 19.78
N LEU A 85 -2.26 5.71 20.94
CA LEU A 85 -1.03 5.93 21.71
C LEU A 85 -0.48 4.62 22.28
N HIS A 86 -1.35 3.76 22.80
CA HIS A 86 -0.97 2.42 23.25
C HIS A 86 -0.47 1.54 22.11
N PHE A 87 -1.09 1.67 20.94
CA PHE A 87 -0.67 0.96 19.73
C PHE A 87 0.73 1.40 19.28
N PHE A 88 1.03 2.70 19.21
CA PHE A 88 2.37 3.17 18.80
C PHE A 88 3.48 2.72 19.76
N LYS A 89 3.19 2.65 21.06
CA LYS A 89 4.13 2.09 22.04
C LYS A 89 4.46 0.62 21.74
N GLN A 90 3.46 -0.18 21.34
CA GLN A 90 3.67 -1.57 20.94
C GLN A 90 4.46 -1.69 19.65
N VAL A 91 4.17 -0.86 18.64
CA VAL A 91 4.96 -0.82 17.39
C VAL A 91 6.43 -0.52 17.68
N TYR A 92 6.71 0.44 18.56
CA TYR A 92 8.09 0.75 18.96
C TYR A 92 8.77 -0.46 19.64
N GLN A 93 8.08 -1.12 20.57
CA GLN A 93 8.61 -2.32 21.25
C GLN A 93 8.90 -3.47 20.28
N LEU A 94 8.07 -3.65 19.24
CA LEU A 94 8.31 -4.63 18.18
C LEU A 94 9.49 -4.21 17.28
N ALA A 95 9.60 -2.92 16.96
CA ALA A 95 10.73 -2.41 16.21
C ALA A 95 12.07 -2.59 16.97
N GLU A 96 12.07 -2.50 18.31
CA GLU A 96 13.25 -2.80 19.13
C GLU A 96 13.73 -4.26 18.99
N THR A 97 12.84 -5.18 18.62
CA THR A 97 13.19 -6.59 18.37
C THR A 97 13.42 -6.91 16.89
N GLY A 98 13.47 -5.89 16.03
CA GLY A 98 13.67 -6.03 14.58
C GLY A 98 12.40 -6.42 13.81
N LEU A 99 11.24 -6.40 14.46
CA LEU A 99 9.95 -6.65 13.82
C LEU A 99 9.36 -5.33 13.31
N PHE A 100 9.45 -5.13 12.00
CA PHE A 100 9.02 -3.90 11.33
C PHE A 100 7.74 -4.09 10.50
N VAL A 101 6.99 -3.01 10.35
CA VAL A 101 5.87 -2.89 9.40
C VAL A 101 6.27 -2.03 8.22
N ASN A 102 5.81 -2.42 7.03
CA ASN A 102 6.13 -1.78 5.76
C ASN A 102 4.84 -1.54 4.95
N ASN A 103 4.98 -0.84 3.82
CA ASN A 103 3.89 -0.68 2.85
C ASN A 103 3.34 -2.05 2.42
N GLY A 104 2.02 -2.22 2.48
CA GLY A 104 1.34 -3.48 2.25
C GLY A 104 1.41 -4.49 3.39
N GLY A 105 2.15 -4.19 4.45
CA GLY A 105 2.15 -4.95 5.69
C GLY A 105 0.81 -4.84 6.41
N ILE A 106 0.60 -5.75 7.36
CA ILE A 106 -0.63 -5.82 8.15
C ILE A 106 -0.31 -5.97 9.65
N THR A 107 -1.24 -5.53 10.50
CA THR A 107 -1.26 -5.84 11.93
C THR A 107 -2.63 -6.39 12.31
N MET A 108 -2.66 -7.50 13.03
CA MET A 108 -3.87 -8.13 13.55
C MET A 108 -3.85 -8.07 15.08
N PHE A 109 -4.95 -7.64 15.70
CA PHE A 109 -4.99 -7.39 17.15
C PHE A 109 -5.44 -8.60 18.00
N GLY A 110 -5.72 -9.74 17.37
CA GLY A 110 -6.17 -10.95 18.06
C GLY A 110 -7.49 -10.74 18.78
N ASP A 111 -7.52 -10.98 20.10
CA ASP A 111 -8.70 -10.81 20.94
C ASP A 111 -9.00 -9.34 21.28
N ARG A 112 -8.02 -8.46 21.11
CA ARG A 112 -8.19 -7.01 21.32
C ARG A 112 -8.61 -6.33 20.02
N ASP A 113 -9.15 -5.13 20.17
CA ASP A 113 -9.49 -4.25 19.06
C ASP A 113 -8.81 -2.89 19.23
N LEU A 114 -8.59 -2.20 18.11
CA LEU A 114 -8.25 -0.79 18.10
C LEU A 114 -9.49 -0.01 17.64
N LEU A 115 -10.15 0.70 18.55
CA LEU A 115 -11.38 1.44 18.25
C LEU A 115 -12.50 0.58 17.66
N GLY A 116 -12.59 -0.70 18.08
CA GLY A 116 -13.58 -1.66 17.59
C GLY A 116 -13.22 -2.33 16.26
N TRP A 117 -12.03 -2.08 15.72
CA TRP A 117 -11.53 -2.67 14.48
C TRP A 117 -10.41 -3.69 14.75
N LYS A 118 -10.33 -4.71 13.90
CA LYS A 118 -9.56 -5.95 14.14
C LYS A 118 -8.13 -5.91 13.60
N GLY A 119 -7.81 -4.96 12.73
CA GLY A 119 -6.46 -4.80 12.21
C GLY A 119 -6.18 -3.49 11.51
N ILE A 120 -4.94 -3.41 11.00
CA ILE A 120 -4.41 -2.30 10.22
C ILE A 120 -3.81 -2.84 8.92
N ILE A 121 -4.09 -2.15 7.82
CA ILE A 121 -3.28 -2.22 6.59
C ILE A 121 -2.42 -0.95 6.52
N TYR A 122 -1.12 -1.12 6.25
CA TYR A 122 -0.20 0.00 6.08
C TYR A 122 -0.03 0.37 4.62
N SER A 123 -0.04 1.66 4.32
CA SER A 123 0.25 2.19 2.98
C SER A 123 1.24 3.35 3.04
N ASN A 124 1.98 3.59 1.96
CA ASN A 124 2.79 4.81 1.87
C ASN A 124 1.87 6.04 1.85
N LEU A 125 2.31 7.12 2.50
CA LEU A 125 1.65 8.40 2.37
C LEU A 125 1.80 8.93 0.93
N ASN A 126 0.68 9.17 0.25
CA ASN A 126 0.69 9.66 -1.13
C ASN A 126 1.04 11.16 -1.22
N HIS A 127 1.70 11.54 -2.32
CA HIS A 127 2.38 12.83 -2.54
C HIS A 127 1.52 14.10 -2.39
N LYS A 128 0.19 14.00 -2.25
CA LYS A 128 -0.68 15.17 -2.05
C LYS A 128 -0.62 15.76 -0.65
N ARG A 129 -0.12 15.04 0.36
CA ARG A 129 -0.05 15.57 1.72
C ARG A 129 1.31 16.19 1.98
N ASP A 130 1.38 17.51 1.87
CA ASP A 130 2.57 18.27 2.24
C ASP A 130 2.70 18.34 3.77
N LEU A 131 3.21 17.27 4.36
CA LEU A 131 3.55 17.24 5.78
C LEU A 131 4.85 18.02 6.05
N LYS A 132 5.66 18.31 5.02
CA LYS A 132 7.03 18.87 5.11
C LYS A 132 7.90 18.20 6.17
N THR A 133 7.56 16.98 6.58
CA THR A 133 8.31 16.22 7.57
C THR A 133 9.44 15.52 6.84
N GLY A 134 10.69 15.72 7.23
CA GLY A 134 11.86 15.07 6.63
C GLY A 134 11.93 13.54 6.84
N HIS A 135 10.78 12.88 6.99
CA HIS A 135 10.61 11.47 7.30
C HIS A 135 9.61 10.82 6.33
N ASP A 136 9.85 9.55 6.03
CA ASP A 136 8.86 8.69 5.39
C ASP A 136 7.82 8.22 6.40
N TYR A 137 6.54 8.42 6.07
CA TYR A 137 5.40 7.98 6.87
C TYR A 137 4.64 6.82 6.19
N LEU A 138 4.24 5.85 7.01
CA LEU A 138 3.20 4.88 6.67
C LEU A 138 1.87 5.35 7.25
N VAL A 139 0.85 5.37 6.40
CA VAL A 139 -0.54 5.52 6.82
C VAL A 139 -1.00 4.18 7.39
N ALA A 140 -1.50 4.20 8.62
CA ALA A 140 -2.14 3.06 9.28
C ALA A 140 -3.68 3.20 9.17
N LEU A 141 -4.32 2.31 8.41
CA LEU A 141 -5.77 2.31 8.18
C LEU A 141 -6.45 1.14 8.88
N LEU A 142 -7.48 1.44 9.67
CA LEU A 142 -8.30 0.44 10.33
C LEU A 142 -9.13 -0.36 9.33
N VAL A 143 -9.07 -1.69 9.48
CA VAL A 143 -9.81 -2.63 8.65
C VAL A 143 -10.46 -3.73 9.48
N SER A 144 -11.56 -4.28 8.95
CA SER A 144 -12.28 -5.38 9.58
C SER A 144 -11.43 -6.65 9.53
N LYS A 145 -11.84 -7.68 10.26
CA LYS A 145 -11.15 -8.96 10.24
C LYS A 145 -11.18 -9.57 8.83
N GLU A 146 -12.34 -9.52 8.19
CA GLU A 146 -12.58 -10.06 6.85
C GLU A 146 -11.75 -9.32 5.79
N GLU A 147 -11.68 -7.98 5.88
CA GLU A 147 -10.83 -7.16 5.02
C GLU A 147 -9.34 -7.50 5.17
N LEU A 148 -8.89 -7.73 6.41
CA LEU A 148 -7.51 -8.08 6.71
C LEU A 148 -7.15 -9.47 6.19
N GLU A 149 -7.98 -10.48 6.47
CA GLU A 149 -7.76 -11.87 6.07
C GLU A 149 -7.72 -12.01 4.53
N ALA A 150 -8.58 -11.26 3.83
CA ALA A 150 -8.66 -11.26 2.38
C ALA A 150 -7.41 -10.72 1.67
N THR A 151 -6.53 -9.99 2.37
CA THR A 151 -5.29 -9.44 1.76
C THR A 151 -4.41 -10.54 1.16
N SER A 152 -4.48 -11.76 1.71
CA SER A 152 -3.75 -12.93 1.19
C SER A 152 -4.36 -13.52 -0.09
N ASP A 153 -5.68 -13.38 -0.27
CA ASP A 153 -6.44 -13.94 -1.39
C ASP A 153 -6.57 -12.98 -2.57
N VAL A 154 -6.64 -11.67 -2.31
CA VAL A 154 -6.92 -10.66 -3.34
C VAL A 154 -5.93 -9.49 -3.37
N GLY A 155 -4.92 -9.51 -2.50
CA GLY A 155 -3.92 -8.45 -2.40
C GLY A 155 -4.41 -7.24 -1.59
N TYR A 156 -3.49 -6.62 -0.86
CA TYR A 156 -3.83 -5.47 0.00
C TYR A 156 -4.21 -4.21 -0.81
N LEU A 157 -3.63 -4.04 -2.01
CA LEU A 157 -3.86 -2.85 -2.83
C LEU A 157 -5.32 -2.76 -3.30
N ARG A 158 -5.96 -3.90 -3.61
CA ARG A 158 -7.39 -3.96 -3.90
C ARG A 158 -8.24 -3.47 -2.72
N ILE A 159 -7.91 -3.90 -1.50
CA ILE A 159 -8.63 -3.45 -0.31
C ILE A 159 -8.50 -1.93 -0.16
N LEU A 160 -7.29 -1.40 -0.34
CA LEU A 160 -7.03 0.04 -0.25
C LEU A 160 -7.75 0.83 -1.36
N SER A 161 -7.73 0.35 -2.61
CA SER A 161 -8.39 1.02 -3.73
C SER A 161 -9.92 1.01 -3.58
N MET A 162 -10.49 -0.06 -3.02
CA MET A 162 -11.92 -0.13 -2.69
C MET A 162 -12.30 0.86 -1.58
N LEU A 163 -11.46 1.03 -0.55
CA LEU A 163 -11.65 2.08 0.45
C LEU A 163 -11.55 3.48 -0.19
N GLY A 164 -10.64 3.66 -1.14
CA GLY A 164 -10.51 4.88 -1.93
C GLY A 164 -11.77 5.18 -2.74
N GLU A 165 -12.32 4.18 -3.44
CA GLU A 165 -13.56 4.30 -4.20
C GLU A 165 -14.76 4.65 -3.31
N MET A 166 -14.92 3.95 -2.19
CA MET A 166 -15.99 4.20 -1.21
C MET A 166 -15.93 5.63 -0.64
N THR A 167 -14.73 6.18 -0.45
CA THR A 167 -14.53 7.51 0.13
C THR A 167 -14.30 8.61 -0.90
N ARG A 168 -14.28 8.25 -2.19
CA ARG A 168 -13.86 9.12 -3.31
C ARG A 168 -12.54 9.85 -3.03
N PHE A 169 -11.56 9.10 -2.55
CA PHE A 169 -10.23 9.63 -2.22
C PHE A 169 -9.12 8.75 -2.79
N TYR A 170 -8.26 9.34 -3.62
CA TYR A 170 -7.19 8.61 -4.30
C TYR A 170 -5.94 8.43 -3.45
N PRO A 171 -5.26 7.27 -3.55
CA PRO A 171 -5.76 5.96 -4.00
C PRO A 171 -6.56 5.27 -2.89
N SER A 172 -6.41 5.73 -1.66
CA SER A 172 -7.10 5.29 -0.47
C SER A 172 -7.15 6.46 0.52
N PRO A 173 -8.15 6.55 1.40
CA PRO A 173 -8.18 7.57 2.44
C PRO A 173 -6.95 7.41 3.34
N PHE A 174 -6.43 8.51 3.90
CA PHE A 174 -5.40 8.44 4.93
C PHE A 174 -5.97 8.47 6.36
N TRP A 175 -7.29 8.40 6.47
CA TRP A 175 -8.03 8.39 7.72
C TRP A 175 -8.93 7.15 7.81
N SER A 176 -9.19 6.74 9.04
CA SER A 176 -10.13 5.69 9.39
C SER A 176 -11.47 6.31 9.78
N ASP A 177 -12.55 5.91 9.11
CA ASP A 177 -13.92 6.19 9.56
C ASP A 177 -14.39 5.01 10.42
N ILE A 178 -14.41 5.17 11.73
CA ILE A 178 -14.77 4.09 12.66
C ILE A 178 -16.25 3.69 12.58
N ASN A 179 -17.08 4.51 11.94
CA ASN A 179 -18.51 4.27 11.78
C ASN A 179 -18.86 3.71 10.38
N ARG A 180 -17.87 3.48 9.52
CA ARG A 180 -18.11 2.90 8.19
C ARG A 180 -18.57 1.45 8.31
N HIS A 181 -19.36 1.01 7.35
CA HIS A 181 -19.58 -0.42 7.16
C HIS A 181 -18.31 -1.08 6.57
N PRO A 182 -17.99 -2.33 6.95
CA PRO A 182 -16.96 -3.11 6.28
C PRO A 182 -17.25 -3.28 4.79
N LEU A 183 -16.19 -3.44 3.99
CA LEU A 183 -16.31 -3.78 2.58
C LEU A 183 -16.99 -5.16 2.40
N PRO A 184 -17.77 -5.37 1.33
CA PRO A 184 -18.45 -6.62 1.01
C PRO A 184 -17.51 -7.72 0.47
N ILE A 185 -16.41 -7.98 1.19
CA ILE A 185 -15.27 -8.81 0.79
C ILE A 185 -15.65 -10.23 0.39
N ALA A 186 -16.52 -10.90 1.16
CA ALA A 186 -16.94 -12.27 0.85
C ALA A 186 -17.49 -12.40 -0.58
N SER A 187 -18.26 -11.39 -1.01
CA SER A 187 -18.84 -11.37 -2.36
C SER A 187 -17.82 -11.05 -3.46
N VAL A 188 -16.74 -10.35 -3.12
CA VAL A 188 -15.62 -10.07 -4.01
C VAL A 188 -14.81 -11.35 -4.21
N ILE A 189 -14.38 -12.00 -3.13
CA ILE A 189 -13.58 -13.24 -3.19
C ILE A 189 -14.31 -14.34 -3.99
N ALA A 190 -15.61 -14.52 -3.75
CA ALA A 190 -16.40 -15.56 -4.41
C ALA A 190 -16.44 -15.42 -5.94
N LYS A 191 -16.38 -14.18 -6.45
CA LYS A 191 -16.43 -13.88 -7.89
C LYS A 191 -15.03 -13.71 -8.50
N SER A 192 -14.06 -13.36 -7.68
CA SER A 192 -12.70 -13.04 -8.10
C SER A 192 -12.00 -14.24 -8.74
N ILE A 193 -11.35 -14.03 -9.89
CA ILE A 193 -10.51 -15.06 -10.50
C ILE A 193 -9.21 -15.29 -9.71
N VAL A 194 -8.67 -14.23 -9.10
CA VAL A 194 -7.37 -14.30 -8.41
C VAL A 194 -7.37 -15.20 -7.16
N SER A 195 -8.53 -15.42 -6.53
CA SER A 195 -8.67 -16.31 -5.36
C SER A 195 -8.56 -17.81 -5.72
N LYS A 196 -8.53 -18.13 -7.02
CA LYS A 196 -8.49 -19.51 -7.55
C LYS A 196 -7.14 -19.88 -8.17
N ILE A 197 -6.20 -18.94 -8.19
CA ILE A 197 -4.88 -19.07 -8.81
C ILE A 197 -3.82 -18.97 -7.71
N GLN A 198 -2.68 -19.65 -7.87
CA GLN A 198 -1.56 -19.43 -6.94
C GLN A 198 -1.15 -17.95 -6.95
N SER A 199 -0.97 -17.35 -5.78
CA SER A 199 -0.62 -15.95 -5.65
C SER A 199 0.76 -15.78 -5.02
N ILE A 200 1.45 -14.71 -5.43
CA ILE A 200 2.69 -14.26 -4.81
C ILE A 200 2.53 -12.79 -4.43
N ILE A 201 2.90 -12.48 -3.20
CA ILE A 201 2.95 -11.10 -2.72
C ILE A 201 4.35 -10.53 -2.98
N LEU A 202 4.39 -9.42 -3.72
CA LEU A 202 5.61 -8.74 -4.14
C LEU A 202 5.50 -7.23 -3.88
N TYR A 203 5.62 -6.83 -2.61
CA TYR A 203 5.55 -5.44 -2.16
C TYR A 203 6.60 -4.51 -2.80
N SER A 204 7.71 -5.06 -3.29
CA SER A 204 8.76 -4.31 -3.97
C SER A 204 8.57 -4.23 -5.49
N SER A 205 7.40 -4.65 -5.98
CA SER A 205 7.03 -4.56 -7.39
C SER A 205 5.87 -3.59 -7.60
N THR A 206 5.76 -3.05 -8.79
CA THR A 206 4.63 -2.22 -9.21
C THR A 206 4.13 -2.68 -10.57
N VAL A 207 2.84 -2.50 -10.84
CA VAL A 207 2.24 -2.81 -12.14
C VAL A 207 1.45 -1.60 -12.59
N THR A 208 1.76 -1.10 -13.78
CA THR A 208 1.11 0.09 -14.34
C THR A 208 0.78 -0.07 -15.81
N LEU A 209 -0.26 0.60 -16.29
CA LEU A 209 -0.51 0.83 -17.71
C LEU A 209 -0.06 2.26 -18.09
N GLU A 210 0.87 2.36 -19.04
CA GLU A 210 1.41 3.61 -19.57
C GLU A 210 1.57 3.48 -21.08
N ASN A 211 1.02 4.41 -21.88
CA ASN A 211 1.15 4.41 -23.35
C ASN A 211 0.80 3.05 -24.00
N ASN A 212 -0.27 2.40 -23.55
CA ASN A 212 -0.72 1.08 -24.01
C ASN A 212 0.29 -0.07 -23.72
N ILE A 213 1.16 0.11 -22.72
CA ILE A 213 2.10 -0.89 -22.24
C ILE A 213 1.82 -1.19 -20.76
N ILE A 214 1.56 -2.46 -20.45
CA ILE A 214 1.54 -2.96 -19.08
C ILE A 214 3.00 -3.14 -18.64
N CYS A 215 3.44 -2.33 -17.70
CA CYS A 215 4.79 -2.33 -17.15
C CYS A 215 4.78 -3.00 -15.78
N TRP A 216 5.39 -4.17 -15.67
CA TRP A 216 5.73 -4.79 -14.39
C TRP A 216 7.14 -4.38 -13.98
N ARG A 217 7.25 -3.52 -12.96
CA ARG A 217 8.53 -3.06 -12.44
C ARG A 217 8.92 -3.85 -11.20
N LEU A 218 10.15 -4.32 -11.18
CA LEU A 218 10.70 -5.16 -10.12
C LEU A 218 11.93 -4.50 -9.53
N SER A 219 12.01 -4.45 -8.20
CA SER A 219 13.29 -4.19 -7.54
C SER A 219 14.27 -5.34 -7.79
N LYS A 220 15.57 -5.04 -7.84
CA LYS A 220 16.62 -6.07 -7.70
C LYS A 220 16.38 -6.94 -6.47
N ASN A 221 16.71 -8.23 -6.54
CA ASN A 221 16.46 -9.21 -5.48
C ASN A 221 14.98 -9.43 -5.12
N SER A 222 14.05 -9.17 -6.03
CA SER A 222 12.61 -9.46 -5.84
C SER A 222 12.31 -10.94 -5.58
N ASN A 223 13.24 -11.84 -5.93
CA ASN A 223 13.15 -13.29 -5.69
C ASN A 223 11.85 -13.91 -6.22
N VAL A 224 11.32 -13.37 -7.33
CA VAL A 224 10.07 -13.85 -7.96
C VAL A 224 10.16 -15.36 -8.23
N THR A 225 11.29 -15.80 -8.75
CA THR A 225 11.53 -17.20 -9.14
C THR A 225 11.43 -18.17 -7.97
N ASN A 226 11.80 -17.76 -6.76
CA ASN A 226 11.71 -18.58 -5.55
C ASN A 226 10.30 -18.61 -4.94
N LYS A 227 9.42 -17.67 -5.34
CA LYS A 227 8.06 -17.53 -4.79
C LYS A 227 7.01 -18.28 -5.60
N VAL A 228 7.22 -18.45 -6.91
CA VAL A 228 6.32 -19.23 -7.77
C VAL A 228 6.54 -20.71 -7.52
N LYS A 229 5.50 -21.44 -7.08
CA LYS A 229 5.60 -22.85 -6.69
C LYS A 229 5.55 -23.80 -7.89
N ASP A 230 4.71 -23.46 -8.86
CA ASP A 230 4.47 -24.27 -10.05
C ASP A 230 4.52 -23.35 -11.28
N LYS A 231 5.61 -23.45 -12.04
CA LYS A 231 5.81 -22.62 -13.24
C LYS A 231 4.86 -23.02 -14.37
N ASP A 232 4.36 -24.25 -14.39
CA ASP A 232 3.54 -24.71 -15.52
C ASP A 232 2.06 -24.30 -15.36
N LYS A 233 1.74 -23.54 -14.29
CA LYS A 233 0.40 -23.02 -14.00
C LYS A 233 0.39 -21.48 -13.99
N PRO A 234 -0.77 -20.86 -14.27
CA PRO A 234 -0.94 -19.44 -14.07
C PRO A 234 -0.58 -19.02 -12.64
N PHE A 235 -0.08 -17.81 -12.46
CA PHE A 235 0.13 -17.22 -11.15
C PHE A 235 -0.28 -15.74 -11.12
N VAL A 236 -0.62 -15.25 -9.94
CA VAL A 236 -1.01 -13.86 -9.68
C VAL A 236 0.10 -13.18 -8.90
N VAL A 237 0.46 -11.97 -9.30
CA VAL A 237 1.32 -11.05 -8.54
C VAL A 237 0.44 -10.01 -7.87
N PHE A 238 0.63 -9.82 -6.56
CA PHE A 238 0.08 -8.69 -5.81
C PHE A 238 1.16 -7.62 -5.60
N PRO A 239 1.15 -6.54 -6.42
CA PRO A 239 2.12 -5.46 -6.36
C PRO A 239 1.77 -4.38 -5.33
N SER A 240 2.67 -3.42 -5.19
CA SER A 240 2.39 -2.11 -4.60
C SER A 240 1.95 -1.10 -5.65
N LEU A 241 1.33 -0.01 -5.21
CA LEU A 241 1.06 1.14 -6.08
C LEU A 241 2.37 1.88 -6.42
N GLU A 242 2.56 2.15 -7.69
CA GLU A 242 3.67 2.98 -8.18
C GLU A 242 3.56 4.42 -7.66
N LYS A 243 4.65 4.97 -7.12
CA LYS A 243 4.65 6.32 -6.52
C LYS A 243 4.21 7.40 -7.50
N THR A 244 4.57 7.21 -8.76
CA THR A 244 4.26 8.14 -9.86
C THR A 244 2.92 7.86 -10.53
N ALA A 245 2.16 6.85 -10.09
CA ALA A 245 0.83 6.60 -10.61
C ALA A 245 -0.10 7.77 -10.33
N ASN A 246 -0.90 8.11 -11.34
CA ASN A 246 -1.93 9.14 -11.27
C ASN A 246 -3.34 8.56 -11.46
N ALA A 247 -3.47 7.25 -11.54
CA ALA A 247 -4.73 6.54 -11.40
C ALA A 247 -4.46 5.16 -10.78
N CYS A 248 -5.49 4.51 -10.29
CA CYS A 248 -5.43 3.16 -9.75
C CYS A 248 -6.72 2.46 -10.16
N LEU A 249 -6.57 1.27 -10.74
CA LEU A 249 -7.69 0.38 -10.96
C LEU A 249 -8.32 0.00 -9.62
N THR A 250 -9.62 -0.20 -9.64
CA THR A 250 -10.41 -0.62 -8.48
C THR A 250 -11.67 -1.32 -8.97
N LEU A 251 -12.47 -1.84 -8.04
CA LEU A 251 -13.79 -2.39 -8.34
C LEU A 251 -14.87 -1.37 -7.97
N ASP A 252 -15.82 -1.14 -8.88
CA ASP A 252 -17.05 -0.42 -8.54
C ASP A 252 -17.80 -1.22 -7.47
N MET A 253 -18.03 -0.63 -6.32
CA MET A 253 -18.71 -1.28 -5.20
C MET A 253 -20.18 -1.60 -5.50
N THR A 254 -20.78 -0.95 -6.50
CA THR A 254 -22.18 -1.13 -6.90
C THR A 254 -22.32 -2.30 -7.87
N ASN A 255 -21.62 -2.24 -9.01
CA ASN A 255 -21.76 -3.22 -10.09
C ASN A 255 -20.69 -4.32 -10.05
N LYS A 256 -19.62 -4.14 -9.27
CA LYS A 256 -18.44 -5.04 -9.19
C LYS A 256 -17.70 -5.18 -10.52
N GLU A 257 -17.81 -4.15 -11.33
CA GLU A 257 -17.13 -4.02 -12.61
C GLU A 257 -15.78 -3.29 -12.42
N PRO A 258 -14.83 -3.48 -13.36
CA PRO A 258 -13.61 -2.69 -13.42
C PRO A 258 -13.91 -1.19 -13.40
N ALA A 259 -13.25 -0.47 -12.51
CA ALA A 259 -13.28 0.98 -12.41
C ALA A 259 -11.87 1.54 -12.20
N ALA A 260 -11.73 2.86 -12.20
CA ALA A 260 -10.49 3.53 -11.85
C ALA A 260 -10.78 4.74 -10.95
N ILE A 261 -9.91 4.95 -9.98
CA ILE A 261 -9.89 6.16 -9.15
C ILE A 261 -8.64 6.96 -9.44
N SER A 262 -8.75 8.28 -9.39
CA SER A 262 -7.65 9.18 -9.68
C SER A 262 -7.68 10.43 -8.78
N PRO A 263 -6.54 11.10 -8.60
CA PRO A 263 -6.48 12.47 -8.14
C PRO A 263 -7.35 13.43 -8.94
N ASP A 264 -7.89 14.46 -8.29
CA ASP A 264 -8.45 15.62 -9.00
C ASP A 264 -7.46 16.17 -10.03
N GLY A 265 -7.95 16.40 -11.25
CA GLY A 265 -7.16 16.91 -12.38
C GLY A 265 -6.23 15.90 -13.04
N SER A 266 -6.27 14.62 -12.65
CA SER A 266 -5.49 13.57 -13.30
C SER A 266 -6.01 13.25 -14.71
N ASP A 267 -5.09 12.99 -15.63
CA ASP A 267 -5.37 12.48 -16.98
C ASP A 267 -5.42 10.95 -17.06
N GLY A 268 -5.10 10.26 -15.96
CA GLY A 268 -5.05 8.80 -15.90
C GLY A 268 -3.99 8.15 -16.80
N SER A 269 -3.00 8.91 -17.28
CA SER A 269 -1.95 8.44 -18.20
C SER A 269 -1.04 7.34 -17.61
N LYS A 270 -1.00 7.22 -16.27
CA LYS A 270 -0.24 6.20 -15.56
C LYS A 270 -1.10 5.53 -14.49
N MET A 271 -1.72 4.43 -14.88
CA MET A 271 -2.70 3.73 -14.07
C MET A 271 -2.09 2.52 -13.36
N GLY A 272 -2.10 2.50 -12.04
CA GLY A 272 -1.70 1.35 -11.23
C GLY A 272 -2.73 0.23 -11.25
N ALA A 273 -2.28 -1.02 -11.17
CA ALA A 273 -3.14 -2.21 -11.06
C ALA A 273 -3.03 -2.88 -9.70
N CYS A 274 -4.13 -3.47 -9.22
CA CYS A 274 -4.18 -4.20 -7.96
C CYS A 274 -3.50 -5.58 -8.03
N PHE A 275 -3.39 -6.14 -9.23
CA PHE A 275 -2.72 -7.42 -9.47
C PHE A 275 -2.29 -7.58 -10.94
N LEU A 276 -1.45 -8.58 -11.19
CA LEU A 276 -1.07 -9.06 -12.53
C LEU A 276 -1.19 -10.59 -12.58
N ILE A 277 -2.00 -11.14 -13.49
CA ILE A 277 -2.03 -12.57 -13.80
C ILE A 277 -1.08 -12.83 -14.97
N ILE A 278 -0.25 -13.85 -14.84
CA ILE A 278 0.59 -14.36 -15.92
C ILE A 278 0.17 -15.80 -16.20
N ASN A 279 -0.26 -16.09 -17.43
CA ASN A 279 -0.69 -17.39 -17.89
C ASN A 279 0.30 -17.97 -18.92
N PRO A 280 0.97 -19.08 -18.61
CA PRO A 280 2.04 -19.63 -19.45
C PRO A 280 1.53 -20.40 -20.67
N GLU A 281 2.40 -20.56 -21.67
CA GLU A 281 2.26 -21.52 -22.79
C GLU A 281 0.93 -21.47 -23.55
N GLN A 282 0.44 -20.27 -23.82
CA GLN A 282 -0.76 -20.03 -24.62
C GLN A 282 -0.44 -20.07 -26.14
N PRO A 283 -1.43 -20.29 -27.02
CA PRO A 283 -1.19 -20.32 -28.46
C PRO A 283 -0.63 -19.00 -29.04
N GLN A 284 -0.95 -17.87 -28.39
CA GLN A 284 -0.54 -16.53 -28.79
C GLN A 284 -0.33 -15.66 -27.55
N ASN A 285 0.40 -14.56 -27.72
CA ASN A 285 0.54 -13.53 -26.70
C ASN A 285 -0.71 -12.65 -26.70
N ASP A 286 -1.32 -12.49 -25.53
CA ASP A 286 -2.50 -11.66 -25.39
C ASP A 286 -2.47 -10.93 -24.05
N THR A 287 -3.08 -9.75 -24.02
CA THR A 287 -3.23 -8.97 -22.80
C THR A 287 -4.63 -8.40 -22.70
N LYS A 288 -5.15 -8.32 -21.48
CA LYS A 288 -6.47 -7.76 -21.21
C LYS A 288 -6.59 -7.23 -19.79
N LEU A 289 -7.52 -6.30 -19.62
CA LEU A 289 -8.01 -5.87 -18.32
C LEU A 289 -8.93 -6.97 -17.77
N VAL A 290 -8.72 -7.36 -16.51
CA VAL A 290 -9.59 -8.30 -15.79
C VAL A 290 -9.78 -7.74 -14.39
N GLU A 291 -11.03 -7.52 -13.97
CA GLU A 291 -11.31 -6.91 -12.67
C GLU A 291 -10.54 -5.58 -12.53
N ASP A 292 -9.79 -5.40 -11.45
CA ASP A 292 -8.94 -4.24 -11.18
C ASP A 292 -7.44 -4.53 -11.43
N GLY A 293 -7.14 -5.47 -12.33
CA GLY A 293 -5.79 -5.86 -12.69
C GLY A 293 -5.62 -6.24 -14.14
N PHE A 294 -4.42 -6.71 -14.47
CA PHE A 294 -4.09 -7.13 -15.83
C PHE A 294 -3.88 -8.63 -15.93
N TYR A 295 -4.22 -9.18 -17.08
CA TYR A 295 -3.94 -10.56 -17.46
C TYR A 295 -3.02 -10.58 -18.66
N ILE A 296 -1.97 -11.39 -18.59
CA ILE A 296 -1.00 -11.63 -19.66
C ILE A 296 -1.01 -13.12 -20.00
N ALA A 297 -1.33 -13.45 -21.24
CA ALA A 297 -1.08 -14.76 -21.84
C ALA A 297 0.23 -14.68 -22.61
N LEU A 298 1.13 -15.64 -22.39
CA LEU A 298 2.42 -15.73 -23.08
C LEU A 298 2.49 -17.03 -23.88
N ASN A 299 2.97 -16.96 -25.10
CA ASN A 299 3.33 -18.15 -25.86
C ASN A 299 4.58 -18.84 -25.28
N SER A 300 4.91 -20.04 -25.75
CA SER A 300 6.04 -20.82 -25.20
C SER A 300 7.39 -20.08 -25.28
N GLU A 301 7.62 -19.30 -26.34
CA GLU A 301 8.85 -18.52 -26.52
C GLU A 301 8.95 -17.40 -25.48
N ASN A 302 7.92 -16.54 -25.38
CA ASN A 302 7.92 -15.43 -24.44
C ASN A 302 7.81 -15.89 -22.97
N TRP A 303 7.22 -17.07 -22.74
CA TRP A 303 7.23 -17.71 -21.43
C TRP A 303 8.65 -18.08 -20.98
N GLN A 304 9.44 -18.70 -21.86
CA GLN A 304 10.85 -18.99 -21.59
C GLN A 304 11.67 -17.71 -21.42
N ALA A 305 11.42 -16.70 -22.27
CA ALA A 305 12.07 -15.40 -22.18
C ALA A 305 11.76 -14.70 -20.85
N LEU A 306 10.53 -14.79 -20.34
CA LEU A 306 10.16 -14.26 -19.03
C LEU A 306 10.97 -14.90 -17.91
N TRP A 307 11.12 -16.22 -17.89
CA TRP A 307 11.94 -16.87 -16.87
C TRP A 307 13.40 -16.48 -16.93
N LEU A 308 13.95 -16.34 -18.13
CA LEU A 308 15.32 -15.88 -18.31
C LEU A 308 15.47 -14.45 -17.77
N CYS A 309 14.55 -13.55 -18.15
CA CYS A 309 14.42 -12.19 -17.65
C CYS A 309 14.36 -12.13 -16.12
N LEU A 310 13.52 -12.96 -15.50
CA LEU A 310 13.36 -13.03 -14.04
C LEU A 310 14.59 -13.59 -13.32
N THR A 311 15.30 -14.55 -13.94
CA THR A 311 16.48 -15.19 -13.36
C THR A 311 17.73 -14.33 -13.50
N GLN A 312 17.85 -13.61 -14.62
CA GLN A 312 19.04 -12.80 -14.95
C GLN A 312 18.88 -11.32 -14.59
N GLU A 313 17.75 -10.93 -14.02
CA GLU A 313 17.41 -9.53 -13.72
C GLU A 313 17.51 -8.60 -14.95
N GLN A 314 17.01 -9.06 -16.09
CA GLN A 314 17.03 -8.33 -17.37
C GLN A 314 15.64 -7.85 -17.78
N SER A 315 15.56 -6.79 -18.58
CA SER A 315 14.28 -6.32 -19.10
C SER A 315 13.72 -7.23 -20.19
N LEU A 316 12.40 -7.29 -20.29
CA LEU A 316 11.67 -8.01 -21.34
C LEU A 316 10.60 -7.08 -21.93
N PHE A 317 10.37 -7.20 -23.24
CA PHE A 317 9.24 -6.58 -23.93
C PHE A 317 8.54 -7.64 -24.79
N VAL A 318 7.22 -7.72 -24.68
CA VAL A 318 6.37 -8.66 -25.41
C VAL A 318 5.27 -7.86 -26.11
N SER A 319 5.18 -8.03 -27.42
CA SER A 319 4.07 -7.46 -28.20
C SER A 319 2.85 -8.37 -28.10
N SER A 320 1.65 -7.78 -28.02
CA SER A 320 0.39 -8.54 -28.10
C SER A 320 0.06 -8.88 -29.54
N ASP A 321 -0.38 -10.11 -29.79
CA ASP A 321 -0.78 -10.58 -31.12
C ASP A 321 -2.18 -10.07 -31.51
N THR A 322 -2.98 -9.62 -30.54
CA THR A 322 -4.38 -9.18 -30.71
C THR A 322 -4.54 -7.65 -30.87
N GLN A 323 -3.43 -6.91 -31.00
CA GLN A 323 -3.40 -5.43 -31.01
C GLN A 323 -3.99 -4.78 -29.73
N SER A 324 -4.00 -5.49 -28.61
CA SER A 324 -4.39 -4.94 -27.30
C SER A 324 -3.25 -4.11 -26.67
N MET A 325 -2.89 -4.37 -25.41
CA MET A 325 -1.78 -3.71 -24.72
C MET A 325 -0.50 -4.55 -24.88
N ASN A 326 0.66 -3.91 -24.98
CA ASN A 326 1.93 -4.62 -24.90
C ASN A 326 2.30 -4.91 -23.44
N PHE A 327 3.27 -5.79 -23.21
CA PHE A 327 3.75 -6.13 -21.88
C PHE A 327 5.24 -5.88 -21.76
N SER A 328 5.69 -5.35 -20.63
CA SER A 328 7.11 -5.18 -20.34
C SER A 328 7.45 -5.51 -18.89
N VAL A 329 8.65 -6.05 -18.70
CA VAL A 329 9.28 -6.23 -17.39
C VAL A 329 10.47 -5.30 -17.30
N GLN A 330 10.53 -4.50 -16.24
CA GLN A 330 11.58 -3.51 -16.00
C GLN A 330 12.19 -3.69 -14.61
N TRP A 331 13.50 -3.49 -14.50
CA TRP A 331 14.21 -3.57 -13.22
C TRP A 331 14.59 -2.16 -12.76
N VAL A 332 14.26 -1.85 -11.51
CA VAL A 332 14.47 -0.53 -10.88
C VAL A 332 15.34 -0.59 -9.64
#